data_AF-A0A803MIV4-F1
#
_entry.id   AF-A0A803MIV4-F1
#
_cell.length_a   1.000
_cell.length_b   1.000
_cell.length_c   1.000
_cell.angle_alpha   90.00
_cell.angle_beta   90.00
_cell.angle_gamma   90.00
#
_symmetry.space_group_name_H-M   'P 1'
#
loop_
_entity.id
_entity.type
_entity.pdbx_description
1 polymer ?
#
loop_
_entity_poly.entity_id
_entity_poly.type
_entity_poly.pdbx_seq_one_letter_code
_entity_poly.pdbx_strand_id
1 'polypeptide(L)'
;MSDWEVTELEGQLDKLYSEMSELAGQGKKVVEEAEQVKVVHAAKLKEAEKSEIVASRSSPGIAENDTNVGNEPPVEKTFEEDMETVVAVCGAHDGEMVNCACGIPCAKRHSWTRENPGRMFEACKKYDHDTGERGCNTFKWLDEDQTEWQREVINTLLGERHKMETELTIIKARLACVEDLKNLARGMQSRMVRLWDASGSTLLRLVNSEMECCEAWDEVVPGAWPATGFPVAATFFGLLSCLFGLSIGGLGHLFL
;
A
#
# COMPACT_ATOMS: atom_id res chain seq x y z
N MET A 1 42.75 -11.59 -5.43
CA MET A 1 41.75 -12.67 -5.48
C MET A 1 42.28 -13.71 -6.42
N SER A 2 42.30 -14.96 -5.99
CA SER A 2 42.70 -16.07 -6.85
C SER A 2 41.54 -16.46 -7.76
N ASP A 3 41.82 -16.92 -8.98
CA ASP A 3 40.80 -17.27 -10.00
C ASP A 3 39.69 -18.19 -9.46
N TRP A 4 40.01 -19.06 -8.49
CA TRP A 4 39.04 -19.94 -7.84
C TRP A 4 37.99 -19.19 -6.99
N GLU A 5 38.35 -18.05 -6.38
CA GLU A 5 37.43 -17.22 -5.59
C GLU A 5 36.45 -16.47 -6.50
N VAL A 6 36.89 -16.11 -7.70
CA VAL A 6 36.06 -15.45 -8.72
C VAL A 6 35.01 -16.43 -9.24
N THR A 7 35.40 -17.65 -9.59
CA THR A 7 34.47 -18.67 -10.09
C THR A 7 33.42 -19.09 -9.04
N GLU A 8 33.79 -19.10 -7.76
CA GLU A 8 32.86 -19.39 -6.66
C GLU A 8 31.84 -18.26 -6.49
N LEU A 9 32.28 -17.00 -6.54
CA LEU A 9 31.39 -15.84 -6.47
C LEU A 9 30.44 -15.74 -7.68
N GLU A 10 30.91 -16.07 -8.89
CA GLU A 10 30.08 -16.16 -10.09
C GLU A 10 28.99 -17.22 -9.95
N GLY A 11 29.33 -18.41 -9.43
CA GLY A 11 28.34 -19.47 -9.16
C GLY A 11 27.31 -19.07 -8.11
N GLN A 12 27.72 -18.34 -7.07
CA GLN A 12 26.79 -17.80 -6.06
C GLN A 12 25.87 -16.73 -6.65
N LEU A 13 26.38 -15.91 -7.56
CA LEU A 13 25.61 -14.86 -8.23
C LEU A 13 24.56 -15.45 -9.17
N ASP A 14 24.91 -16.46 -9.97
CA ASP A 14 23.95 -17.17 -10.85
C ASP A 14 22.84 -17.85 -10.06
N LYS A 15 23.18 -18.41 -8.90
CA LYS A 15 22.21 -18.99 -7.97
C LYS A 15 21.24 -17.93 -7.43
N LEU A 16 21.76 -16.78 -6.97
CA LEU A 16 20.92 -15.67 -6.50
C LEU A 16 20.00 -15.12 -7.59
N TYR A 17 20.49 -14.99 -8.83
CA TYR A 17 19.66 -14.55 -9.96
C TYR A 17 18.54 -15.54 -10.29
N SER A 18 18.82 -16.84 -10.19
CA SER A 18 17.80 -17.89 -10.39
C SER A 18 16.72 -17.84 -9.31
N GLU A 19 17.12 -17.72 -8.04
CA GLU A 19 16.19 -17.57 -6.91
C GLU A 19 15.33 -16.29 -7.03
N MET A 20 15.92 -15.17 -7.45
CA MET A 20 15.18 -13.93 -7.71
C MET A 20 14.13 -14.09 -8.82
N SER A 21 14.46 -14.81 -9.90
CA SER A 21 13.55 -15.07 -11.01
C SER A 21 12.36 -15.94 -10.58
N GLU A 22 12.61 -16.97 -9.76
CA GLU A 22 11.56 -17.83 -9.20
C GLU A 22 10.62 -17.04 -8.28
N LEU A 23 11.17 -16.23 -7.38
CA LEU A 23 10.38 -15.36 -6.49
C LEU A 23 9.54 -14.34 -7.28
N ALA A 24 10.08 -13.80 -8.38
CA ALA A 24 9.33 -12.92 -9.27
C ALA A 24 8.17 -13.65 -9.97
N GLY A 25 8.38 -14.92 -10.37
CA GLY A 25 7.34 -15.79 -10.92
C GLY A 25 6.22 -16.08 -9.91
N GLN A 26 6.59 -16.40 -8.67
CA GLN A 26 5.64 -16.60 -7.58
C GLN A 26 4.85 -15.31 -7.27
N GLY A 27 5.52 -14.15 -7.25
CA GLY A 27 4.88 -12.85 -7.06
C GLY A 27 3.84 -12.53 -8.13
N LYS A 28 4.12 -12.81 -9.41
CA LYS A 28 3.15 -12.65 -10.50
C LYS A 28 1.90 -13.51 -10.30
N LYS A 29 2.07 -14.77 -9.89
CA LYS A 29 0.96 -15.67 -9.62
C LYS A 29 0.07 -15.17 -8.48
N VAL A 30 0.65 -14.69 -7.39
CA VAL A 30 -0.09 -14.12 -6.25
C VAL A 30 -0.87 -12.87 -6.65
N VAL A 31 -0.31 -12.02 -7.51
CA VAL A 31 -1.00 -10.83 -8.05
C VAL A 31 -2.20 -11.23 -8.91
N GLU A 32 -2.05 -12.24 -9.77
CA GLU A 32 -3.15 -12.75 -10.60
C GLU A 32 -4.27 -13.38 -9.75
N GLU A 33 -3.91 -14.19 -8.74
CA GLU A 33 -4.87 -14.75 -7.79
C GLU A 33 -5.60 -13.66 -6.99
N ALA A 34 -4.90 -12.60 -6.57
CA ALA A 34 -5.52 -11.46 -5.90
C ALA A 34 -6.51 -10.71 -6.81
N GLU A 35 -6.21 -10.60 -8.11
CA GLU A 35 -7.12 -10.03 -9.11
C GLU A 35 -8.41 -10.86 -9.21
N GLN A 36 -8.29 -12.19 -9.27
CA GLN A 36 -9.44 -13.10 -9.31
C GLN A 36 -10.29 -13.00 -8.02
N VAL A 37 -9.66 -12.89 -6.86
CA VAL A 37 -10.35 -12.71 -5.58
C VAL A 37 -11.13 -11.38 -5.55
N LYS A 38 -10.57 -10.29 -6.09
CA LYS A 38 -11.29 -9.01 -6.21
C LYS A 38 -12.55 -9.13 -7.06
N VAL A 39 -12.49 -9.84 -8.18
CA VAL A 39 -13.65 -10.07 -9.05
C VAL A 39 -14.75 -10.84 -8.32
N VAL A 40 -14.38 -11.91 -7.60
CA VAL A 40 -15.34 -12.69 -6.81
C VAL A 40 -15.95 -11.85 -5.69
N HIS A 41 -15.15 -11.04 -4.99
CA HIS A 41 -15.64 -10.17 -3.92
C HIS A 41 -16.60 -9.10 -4.46
N ALA A 42 -16.28 -8.47 -5.59
CA ALA A 42 -17.15 -7.50 -6.24
C ALA A 42 -18.48 -8.12 -6.70
N ALA A 43 -18.47 -9.36 -7.19
CA ALA A 43 -19.68 -10.09 -7.53
C ALA A 43 -20.56 -10.36 -6.30
N LYS A 44 -19.96 -10.78 -5.18
CA LYS A 44 -20.69 -11.00 -3.92
C LYS A 44 -21.30 -9.72 -3.35
N LEU A 45 -20.61 -8.58 -3.48
CA LEU A 45 -21.17 -7.28 -3.07
C LEU A 45 -22.40 -6.91 -3.90
N LYS A 46 -22.36 -7.10 -5.21
CA LYS A 46 -23.53 -6.85 -6.08
C LYS A 46 -24.69 -7.81 -5.78
N GLU A 47 -24.39 -9.05 -5.41
CA GLU A 47 -25.42 -10.02 -5.01
C GLU A 47 -26.07 -9.65 -3.67
N ALA A 48 -25.27 -9.18 -2.70
CA ALA A 48 -25.77 -8.65 -1.43
C ALA A 48 -26.63 -7.39 -1.62
N GLU A 49 -26.21 -6.46 -2.47
CA GLU A 49 -26.99 -5.27 -2.82
C GLU A 49 -28.34 -5.65 -3.49
N LYS A 50 -28.33 -6.64 -4.38
CA LYS A 50 -29.54 -7.14 -5.02
C LYS A 50 -30.49 -7.81 -4.02
N SER A 51 -29.99 -8.57 -3.04
CA SER A 51 -30.83 -9.21 -2.04
C SER A 51 -31.43 -8.20 -1.05
N GLU A 52 -30.72 -7.11 -0.76
CA GLU A 52 -31.23 -5.97 0.03
C GLU A 52 -32.42 -5.27 -0.67
N ILE A 53 -32.31 -5.00 -1.98
CA ILE A 53 -33.41 -4.41 -2.78
C ILE A 53 -34.65 -5.32 -2.82
N VAL A 54 -34.47 -6.65 -2.84
CA VAL A 54 -35.58 -7.62 -2.84
C VAL A 54 -36.28 -7.69 -1.47
N ALA A 55 -35.53 -7.52 -0.38
CA ALA A 55 -36.09 -7.44 0.97
C ALA A 55 -36.97 -6.19 1.15
N SER A 56 -36.54 -5.02 0.65
CA SER A 56 -37.32 -3.76 0.75
C SER A 56 -38.65 -3.79 -0.03
N ARG A 57 -38.74 -4.56 -1.12
CA ARG A 57 -39.96 -4.67 -1.95
C ARG A 57 -41.02 -5.64 -1.43
N SER A 58 -40.72 -6.39 -0.36
CA SER A 58 -41.62 -7.42 0.19
C SER A 58 -42.46 -6.93 1.38
N SER A 59 -42.38 -5.66 1.76
CA SER A 59 -43.23 -5.07 2.80
C SER A 59 -44.61 -4.66 2.25
N PRO A 60 -45.74 -5.14 2.81
CA PRO A 60 -47.07 -4.68 2.42
C PRO A 60 -47.36 -3.25 2.89
N GLY A 61 -47.59 -2.37 1.91
CA GLY A 61 -48.43 -1.16 1.93
C GLY A 61 -48.54 -0.33 3.21
N ILE A 62 -47.88 0.83 3.21
CA ILE A 62 -48.50 2.07 3.73
C ILE A 62 -48.55 3.05 2.56
N ALA A 63 -49.75 3.45 2.20
CA ALA A 63 -50.00 4.47 1.19
C ALA A 63 -49.61 5.82 1.75
N GLU A 64 -48.57 6.44 1.20
CA GLU A 64 -48.32 7.86 1.39
C GLU A 64 -48.08 8.56 0.06
N ASN A 65 -48.53 9.79 0.08
CA ASN A 65 -48.88 10.71 -0.97
C ASN A 65 -47.66 11.38 -1.61
N ASP A 66 -47.84 11.77 -2.86
CA ASP A 66 -46.90 12.60 -3.61
C ASP A 66 -46.66 13.96 -2.93
N THR A 67 -45.40 14.34 -2.74
CA THR A 67 -44.89 15.65 -3.17
C THR A 67 -43.34 15.68 -3.14
N ASN A 68 -42.76 15.52 -4.33
CA ASN A 68 -41.74 16.37 -4.93
C ASN A 68 -40.55 16.85 -4.05
N VAL A 69 -39.38 16.19 -4.19
CA VAL A 69 -38.08 16.78 -3.83
C VAL A 69 -37.17 16.74 -5.06
N GLY A 70 -36.81 17.92 -5.52
CA GLY A 70 -35.92 18.15 -6.67
C GLY A 70 -34.49 17.69 -6.38
N ASN A 71 -33.84 17.29 -7.47
CA ASN A 71 -32.44 16.93 -7.57
C ASN A 71 -31.49 18.06 -7.12
N GLU A 72 -30.48 17.71 -6.32
CA GLU A 72 -29.16 18.38 -6.37
C GLU A 72 -28.02 17.34 -6.43
N PRO A 73 -26.93 17.63 -7.15
CA PRO A 73 -25.86 16.67 -7.47
C PRO A 73 -24.86 16.44 -6.30
N PRO A 74 -24.08 15.33 -6.33
CA PRO A 74 -23.24 14.94 -5.21
C PRO A 74 -21.96 15.78 -5.16
N VAL A 75 -21.72 16.43 -4.03
CA VAL A 75 -20.43 17.05 -3.69
C VAL A 75 -19.56 16.01 -3.02
N GLU A 76 -18.45 15.66 -3.68
CA GLU A 76 -17.34 14.91 -3.10
C GLU A 76 -16.76 15.65 -1.89
N LYS A 77 -16.84 15.05 -0.69
CA LYS A 77 -15.98 15.41 0.44
C LYS A 77 -15.51 14.17 1.19
N THR A 78 -14.19 14.05 1.18
CA THR A 78 -13.30 13.34 2.10
C THR A 78 -13.88 13.07 3.49
N PHE A 79 -13.95 11.80 3.89
CA PHE A 79 -14.16 11.39 5.28
C PHE A 79 -12.79 11.07 5.92
N GLU A 80 -12.14 12.12 6.42
CA GLU A 80 -11.31 12.02 7.60
C GLU A 80 -12.02 12.87 8.65
N GLU A 81 -12.67 12.24 9.62
CA GLU A 81 -13.06 12.86 10.90
C GLU A 81 -13.60 11.74 11.83
N ASP A 82 -12.82 11.50 12.88
CA ASP A 82 -13.28 11.28 14.25
C ASP A 82 -14.09 10.02 14.56
N MET A 83 -13.35 8.92 14.76
CA MET A 83 -13.75 7.81 15.64
C MET A 83 -13.61 8.21 17.13
N GLU A 84 -14.03 9.41 17.49
CA GLU A 84 -14.07 9.89 18.86
C GLU A 84 -15.52 10.26 19.21
N THR A 85 -16.18 9.41 20.00
CA THR A 85 -17.44 9.73 20.68
C THR A 85 -18.61 10.19 19.80
N VAL A 86 -18.91 9.45 18.73
CA VAL A 86 -20.28 9.48 18.18
C VAL A 86 -21.15 8.62 19.09
N VAL A 87 -21.62 9.22 20.20
CA VAL A 87 -22.88 8.78 20.80
C VAL A 87 -23.92 9.00 19.70
N ALA A 88 -24.24 7.94 18.96
CA ALA A 88 -25.30 7.96 17.98
C ALA A 88 -26.59 8.36 18.71
N VAL A 89 -26.98 9.64 18.60
CA VAL A 89 -28.34 10.07 18.88
C VAL A 89 -29.14 9.59 17.68
N CYS A 90 -29.48 8.30 17.68
CA CYS A 90 -30.40 7.76 16.71
C CYS A 90 -31.82 8.22 17.06
N GLY A 91 -32.48 8.84 16.07
CA GLY A 91 -33.93 8.86 15.90
C GLY A 91 -34.73 9.57 16.99
N ALA A 92 -35.34 10.70 16.61
CA ALA A 92 -36.53 11.23 17.27
C ALA A 92 -37.68 10.21 17.12
N HIS A 93 -37.68 9.20 17.97
CA HIS A 93 -38.88 8.44 18.28
C HIS A 93 -39.54 9.15 19.45
N ASP A 94 -40.87 9.23 19.43
CA ASP A 94 -41.74 9.86 20.43
C ASP A 94 -41.75 9.07 21.77
N GLY A 95 -40.59 8.57 22.19
CA GLY A 95 -40.36 7.81 23.39
C GLY A 95 -40.23 8.74 24.58
N GLU A 96 -41.13 8.56 25.53
CA GLU A 96 -41.11 9.17 26.85
C GLU A 96 -39.68 9.17 27.45
N MET A 97 -39.08 10.36 27.60
CA MET A 97 -37.73 10.49 28.14
C MET A 97 -37.74 10.14 29.63
N VAL A 98 -37.15 9.00 29.98
CA VAL A 98 -37.02 8.59 31.38
C VAL A 98 -35.96 9.47 32.06
N ASN A 99 -36.38 10.29 33.01
CA ASN A 99 -35.47 11.09 33.81
C ASN A 99 -34.79 10.25 34.89
N CYS A 100 -33.47 10.38 35.00
CA CYS A 100 -32.71 9.79 36.08
C CYS A 100 -32.97 10.53 37.40
N ALA A 101 -32.69 9.89 38.54
CA ALA A 101 -32.79 10.51 39.87
C ALA A 101 -31.90 11.77 40.06
N CYS A 102 -30.90 11.99 39.20
CA CYS A 102 -30.13 13.25 39.16
C CYS A 102 -30.83 14.40 38.44
N GLY A 103 -32.03 14.20 37.89
CA GLY A 103 -32.75 15.21 37.12
C GLY A 103 -32.29 15.35 35.66
N ILE A 104 -31.37 14.50 35.20
CA ILE A 104 -30.88 14.45 33.82
C ILE A 104 -31.59 13.31 33.08
N PRO A 105 -32.02 13.50 31.81
CA PRO A 105 -32.57 12.40 31.02
C PRO A 105 -31.57 11.25 30.89
N CYS A 106 -32.06 10.01 31.01
CA CYS A 106 -31.25 8.82 30.81
C CYS A 106 -30.75 8.74 29.36
N ALA A 107 -29.54 8.21 29.18
CA ALA A 107 -28.96 7.97 27.87
C ALA A 107 -29.19 6.52 27.47
N LYS A 108 -29.62 6.31 26.22
CA LYS A 108 -29.69 5.00 25.58
C LYS A 108 -28.30 4.59 25.11
N ARG A 109 -27.87 3.39 25.46
CA ARG A 109 -26.54 2.83 25.14
C ARG A 109 -26.65 1.37 24.76
N HIS A 110 -25.62 0.85 24.10
CA HIS A 110 -25.48 -0.57 23.80
C HIS A 110 -24.46 -1.20 24.75
N SER A 111 -24.76 -2.38 25.26
CA SER A 111 -23.81 -3.23 25.97
C SER A 111 -23.00 -4.03 24.97
N TRP A 112 -21.68 -4.09 25.16
CA TRP A 112 -20.78 -4.94 24.37
C TRP A 112 -20.11 -6.01 25.24
N THR A 113 -20.76 -6.38 26.34
CA THR A 113 -20.31 -7.47 27.22
C THR A 113 -20.57 -8.83 26.56
N ARG A 114 -19.81 -9.85 26.97
CA ARG A 114 -19.96 -11.22 26.44
C ARG A 114 -21.34 -11.80 26.73
N GLU A 115 -21.91 -11.48 27.90
CA GLU A 115 -23.20 -11.96 28.35
C GLU A 115 -24.37 -11.21 27.69
N ASN A 116 -24.18 -9.92 27.36
CA ASN A 116 -25.21 -9.06 26.77
C ASN A 116 -24.66 -8.27 25.57
N PRO A 117 -24.25 -8.93 24.47
CA PRO A 117 -23.63 -8.26 23.34
C PRO A 117 -24.69 -7.59 22.46
N GLY A 118 -24.55 -6.30 22.19
CA GLY A 118 -25.46 -5.53 21.35
C GLY A 118 -26.81 -5.16 21.98
N ARG A 119 -27.06 -5.47 23.27
CA ARG A 119 -28.33 -5.09 23.94
C ARG A 119 -28.39 -3.61 24.26
N MET A 120 -29.54 -2.99 24.04
CA MET A 120 -29.80 -1.60 24.43
C MET A 120 -30.29 -1.49 25.87
N PHE A 121 -29.71 -0.53 26.58
CA PHE A 121 -30.13 -0.16 27.92
C PHE A 121 -30.17 1.37 28.08
N GLU A 122 -31.04 1.82 28.97
CA GLU A 122 -31.03 3.18 29.50
C GLU A 122 -30.25 3.20 30.81
N ALA A 123 -29.29 4.12 30.89
CA ALA A 123 -28.57 4.38 32.13
C ALA A 123 -28.39 5.88 32.37
N CYS A 124 -28.04 6.21 33.61
CA CYS A 124 -27.63 7.56 33.98
C CYS A 124 -26.54 8.07 33.00
N LYS A 125 -26.61 9.36 32.63
CA LYS A 125 -25.59 9.96 31.76
C LYS A 125 -24.18 9.85 32.36
N LYS A 126 -24.08 9.89 33.69
CA LYS A 126 -22.83 9.73 34.47
C LYS A 126 -22.39 8.26 34.65
N TYR A 127 -23.06 7.30 34.00
CA TYR A 127 -22.62 5.92 33.99
C TYR A 127 -21.36 5.80 33.14
N ASP A 128 -20.28 5.31 33.75
CA ASP A 128 -19.03 4.97 33.07
C ASP A 128 -18.78 3.46 33.16
N HIS A 129 -18.62 2.84 32.00
CA HIS A 129 -18.40 1.41 31.87
C HIS A 129 -16.98 0.97 32.23
N ASP A 130 -15.98 1.85 32.09
CA ASP A 130 -14.57 1.49 32.29
C ASP A 130 -14.19 1.58 33.77
N THR A 131 -14.63 2.66 34.44
CA THR A 131 -14.39 2.88 35.87
C THR A 131 -15.41 2.18 36.77
N GLY A 132 -16.55 1.74 36.20
CA GLY A 132 -17.64 1.10 36.93
C GLY A 132 -18.45 2.08 37.79
N GLU A 133 -18.22 3.39 37.65
CA GLU A 133 -18.99 4.42 38.35
C GLU A 133 -20.43 4.47 37.81
N ARG A 134 -21.39 4.03 38.63
CA ARG A 134 -22.79 3.91 38.20
C ARG A 134 -23.58 5.21 38.28
N GLY A 135 -22.97 6.30 38.74
CA GLY A 135 -23.66 7.55 39.04
C GLY A 135 -24.86 7.32 39.97
N CYS A 136 -26.07 7.59 39.48
CA CYS A 136 -27.32 7.45 40.25
C CYS A 136 -27.97 6.07 40.18
N ASN A 137 -27.27 5.06 39.63
CA ASN A 137 -27.68 3.65 39.58
C ASN A 137 -29.05 3.39 38.90
N THR A 138 -29.56 4.34 38.12
CA THR A 138 -30.70 4.12 37.22
C THR A 138 -30.24 3.30 36.03
N PHE A 139 -30.83 2.12 35.86
CA PHE A 139 -30.53 1.18 34.80
C PHE A 139 -31.78 0.41 34.40
N LYS A 140 -32.06 0.31 33.10
CA LYS A 140 -33.17 -0.49 32.56
C LYS A 140 -32.82 -1.02 31.18
N TRP A 141 -33.07 -2.31 30.94
CA TRP A 141 -33.01 -2.89 29.59
C TRP A 141 -34.19 -2.38 28.76
N LEU A 142 -33.91 -1.95 27.52
CA LEU A 142 -34.94 -1.49 26.58
C LEU A 142 -35.47 -2.61 25.71
N ASP A 143 -34.64 -3.61 25.46
CA ASP A 143 -34.94 -4.71 24.56
C ASP A 143 -35.33 -5.96 25.31
N GLU A 144 -36.08 -6.83 24.64
CA GLU A 144 -36.30 -8.20 25.11
C GLU A 144 -34.98 -8.95 25.32
N ASP A 145 -35.03 -9.98 26.15
CA ASP A 145 -33.85 -10.81 26.41
C ASP A 145 -33.43 -11.55 25.14
N GLN A 146 -32.14 -11.44 24.81
CA GLN A 146 -31.56 -12.14 23.68
C GLN A 146 -31.61 -13.65 23.90
N THR A 147 -31.90 -14.38 22.83
CA THR A 147 -31.76 -15.84 22.82
C THR A 147 -30.29 -16.25 22.91
N GLU A 148 -30.03 -17.47 23.36
CA GLU A 148 -28.65 -18.01 23.44
C GLU A 148 -27.95 -17.97 22.06
N TRP A 149 -28.66 -18.36 21.00
CA TRP A 149 -28.11 -18.38 19.66
C TRP A 149 -27.74 -16.98 19.15
N GLN A 150 -28.54 -15.95 19.47
CA GLN A 150 -28.22 -14.56 19.11
C GLN A 150 -26.94 -14.12 19.80
N ARG A 151 -26.81 -14.42 21.09
CA ARG A 151 -25.61 -14.10 21.88
C ARG A 151 -24.36 -14.75 21.28
N GLU A 152 -24.43 -16.03 20.95
CA GLU A 152 -23.31 -16.78 20.36
C GLU A 152 -22.89 -16.22 18.99
N VAL A 153 -23.86 -15.95 18.10
CA VAL A 153 -23.58 -15.39 16.77
C VAL A 153 -22.94 -14.01 16.89
N ILE A 154 -23.49 -13.12 17.71
CA ILE A 154 -22.94 -11.77 17.88
C ILE A 154 -21.51 -11.83 18.45
N ASN A 155 -21.27 -12.65 19.48
CA ASN A 155 -19.92 -12.82 20.03
C ASN A 155 -18.94 -13.38 19.00
N THR A 156 -19.38 -14.32 18.16
CA THR A 156 -18.55 -14.88 17.07
C THR A 156 -18.17 -13.77 16.09
N LEU A 157 -19.14 -12.99 15.62
CA LEU A 157 -18.91 -11.87 14.70
C LEU A 157 -17.99 -10.79 15.29
N LEU A 158 -18.15 -10.45 16.57
CA LEU A 158 -17.26 -9.50 17.26
C LEU A 158 -15.82 -10.02 17.35
N GLY A 159 -15.66 -11.31 17.59
CA GLY A 159 -14.35 -11.98 17.60
C GLY A 159 -13.70 -11.98 16.21
N GLU A 160 -14.47 -12.31 15.17
CA GLU A 160 -14.00 -12.28 13.78
C GLU A 160 -13.59 -10.87 13.34
N ARG A 161 -14.40 -9.85 13.67
CA ARG A 161 -14.06 -8.45 13.43
C ARG A 161 -12.72 -8.08 14.07
N HIS A 162 -12.53 -8.41 15.35
CA HIS A 162 -11.28 -8.09 16.06
C HIS A 162 -10.07 -8.80 15.45
N LYS A 163 -10.24 -10.05 15.01
CA LYS A 163 -9.21 -10.79 14.28
C LYS A 163 -8.85 -10.08 12.97
N MET A 164 -9.85 -9.70 12.17
CA MET A 164 -9.61 -8.99 10.90
C MET A 164 -8.93 -7.64 11.11
N GLU A 165 -9.33 -6.86 12.13
CA GLU A 165 -8.69 -5.58 12.47
C GLU A 165 -7.21 -5.77 12.84
N THR A 166 -6.90 -6.84 13.58
CA THR A 166 -5.52 -7.19 13.94
C THR A 166 -4.71 -7.58 12.71
N GLU A 167 -5.25 -8.44 11.84
CA GLU A 167 -4.61 -8.84 10.59
C GLU A 167 -4.36 -7.64 9.67
N LEU A 168 -5.33 -6.71 9.56
CA LEU A 168 -5.18 -5.47 8.82
C LEU A 168 -4.06 -4.59 9.37
N THR A 169 -3.95 -4.48 10.70
CA THR A 169 -2.88 -3.71 11.35
C THR A 169 -1.51 -4.29 11.01
N ILE A 170 -1.37 -5.61 11.05
CA ILE A 170 -0.13 -6.31 10.67
C ILE A 170 0.21 -6.08 9.19
N ILE A 171 -0.78 -6.20 8.30
CA ILE A 171 -0.59 -6.00 6.86
C ILE A 171 -0.16 -4.56 6.58
N LYS A 172 -0.81 -3.56 7.19
CA LYS A 172 -0.43 -2.15 7.06
C LYS A 172 1.03 -1.92 7.50
N ALA A 173 1.44 -2.51 8.62
CA ALA A 173 2.82 -2.41 9.09
C ALA A 173 3.83 -3.05 8.10
N ARG A 174 3.48 -4.20 7.52
CA ARG A 174 4.31 -4.86 6.48
C ARG A 174 4.42 -4.01 5.21
N LEU A 175 3.32 -3.41 4.77
CA LEU A 175 3.31 -2.53 3.60
C LEU A 175 4.19 -1.30 3.81
N ALA A 176 4.16 -0.69 5.00
CA ALA A 176 5.05 0.42 5.33
C ALA A 176 6.53 0.02 5.21
N CYS A 177 6.92 -1.13 5.76
CA CYS A 177 8.29 -1.65 5.65
C CYS A 177 8.73 -1.87 4.19
N VAL A 178 7.84 -2.43 3.35
CA VAL A 178 8.11 -2.63 1.92
C VAL A 178 8.28 -1.30 1.19
N GLU A 179 7.48 -0.29 1.53
CA GLU A 179 7.59 1.04 0.92
C GLU A 179 8.91 1.73 1.29
N ASP A 180 9.37 1.60 2.54
CA ASP A 180 10.67 2.10 2.97
C ASP A 180 11.83 1.45 2.20
N LEU A 181 11.77 0.12 2.00
CA LEU A 181 12.76 -0.60 1.18
C LEU A 181 12.76 -0.12 -0.27
N LYS A 182 11.59 0.11 -0.87
CA LYS A 182 11.49 0.68 -2.23
C LYS A 182 12.07 2.08 -2.30
N ASN A 183 11.82 2.92 -1.31
CA ASN A 183 12.37 4.27 -1.24
C ASN A 183 13.89 4.25 -1.08
N LEU A 184 14.43 3.33 -0.28
CA LEU A 184 15.87 3.10 -0.18
C LEU A 184 16.47 2.68 -1.52
N ALA A 185 15.85 1.70 -2.20
CA ALA A 185 16.29 1.22 -3.50
C ALA A 185 16.26 2.34 -4.56
N ARG A 186 15.19 3.14 -4.61
CA ARG A 186 15.08 4.33 -5.47
C ARG A 186 16.18 5.35 -5.16
N GLY A 187 16.48 5.55 -3.88
CA GLY A 187 17.57 6.41 -3.42
C GLY A 187 18.96 5.90 -3.84
N MET A 188 19.20 4.59 -3.74
CA MET A 188 20.42 3.94 -4.22
C MET A 188 20.57 4.09 -5.73
N GLN A 189 19.51 3.79 -6.49
CA GLN A 189 19.50 3.95 -7.94
C GLN A 189 19.78 5.40 -8.35
N SER A 190 19.16 6.37 -7.67
CA SER A 190 19.40 7.80 -7.92
C SER A 190 20.85 8.21 -7.64
N ARG A 191 21.48 7.67 -6.59
CA ARG A 191 22.91 7.89 -6.32
C ARG A 191 23.79 7.27 -7.41
N MET A 192 23.47 6.05 -7.82
CA MET A 192 24.23 5.34 -8.85
C MET A 192 24.19 6.08 -10.19
N VAL A 193 23.02 6.57 -10.61
CA VAL A 193 22.87 7.41 -11.80
C VAL A 193 23.74 8.67 -11.70
N ARG A 194 23.69 9.40 -10.57
CA ARG A 194 24.54 10.59 -10.38
C ARG A 194 26.04 10.28 -10.44
N LEU A 195 26.47 9.16 -9.88
CA LEU A 195 27.87 8.72 -9.94
C LEU A 195 28.29 8.39 -11.37
N TRP A 196 27.42 7.72 -12.13
CA TRP A 196 27.64 7.41 -13.54
C TRP A 196 27.72 8.68 -14.40
N ASP A 197 26.82 9.64 -14.19
CA ASP A 197 26.84 10.92 -14.90
C ASP A 197 28.10 11.72 -14.59
N ALA A 198 28.56 11.70 -13.34
CA ALA A 198 29.78 12.40 -12.91
C ALA A 198 31.06 11.77 -13.49
N SER A 199 31.16 10.44 -13.49
CA SER A 199 32.31 9.72 -14.08
C SER A 199 32.31 9.86 -15.60
N GLY A 200 31.15 9.71 -16.25
CA GLY A 200 30.98 9.94 -17.68
C GLY A 200 31.35 11.37 -18.08
N SER A 201 30.91 12.37 -17.32
CA SER A 201 31.27 13.79 -17.56
C SER A 201 32.78 14.05 -17.42
N THR A 202 33.44 13.36 -16.48
CA THR A 202 34.89 13.49 -16.28
C THR A 202 35.66 12.84 -17.43
N LEU A 203 35.26 11.65 -17.85
CA LEU A 203 35.82 10.97 -19.02
C LEU A 203 35.64 11.80 -20.29
N LEU A 204 34.45 12.40 -20.49
CA LEU A 204 34.16 13.23 -21.66
C LEU A 204 35.05 14.48 -21.70
N ARG A 205 35.34 15.09 -20.54
CA ARG A 205 36.28 16.23 -20.43
C ARG A 205 37.71 15.82 -20.77
N LEU A 206 38.17 14.65 -20.30
CA LEU A 206 39.50 14.15 -20.60
C LEU A 206 39.67 13.90 -22.10
N VAL A 207 38.70 13.21 -22.73
CA VAL A 207 38.73 12.95 -24.17
C VAL A 207 38.72 14.25 -24.98
N ASN A 208 37.89 15.23 -24.62
CA ASN A 208 37.88 16.51 -25.31
C ASN A 208 39.21 17.28 -25.14
N SER A 209 39.82 17.24 -23.95
CA SER A 209 41.11 17.90 -23.72
C SER A 209 42.26 17.29 -24.54
N GLU A 210 42.23 15.98 -24.76
CA GLU A 210 43.20 15.30 -25.63
C GLU A 210 42.95 15.64 -27.10
N MET A 211 41.70 15.82 -27.52
CA MET A 211 41.37 16.25 -28.88
C MET A 211 41.82 17.69 -29.15
N GLU A 212 41.61 18.61 -28.20
CA GLU A 212 42.09 20.00 -28.29
C GLU A 212 43.63 20.07 -28.32
N CYS A 213 44.33 19.18 -27.60
CA CYS A 213 45.79 19.08 -27.68
C CYS A 213 46.26 18.64 -29.07
N CYS A 214 45.56 17.70 -29.72
CA CYS A 214 45.88 17.27 -31.08
C CYS A 214 45.70 18.40 -32.10
N GLU A 215 44.62 19.19 -31.99
CA GLU A 215 44.38 20.35 -32.86
C GLU A 215 45.42 21.47 -32.66
N ALA A 216 45.80 21.74 -31.40
CA ALA A 216 46.83 22.72 -31.08
C ALA A 216 48.24 22.30 -31.59
N TRP A 217 48.53 21.00 -31.66
CA TRP A 217 49.78 20.50 -32.23
C TRP A 217 49.86 20.71 -33.75
N ASP A 218 48.74 20.62 -34.47
CA ASP A 218 48.67 20.85 -35.92
C ASP A 218 48.92 22.33 -36.30
N GLU A 219 48.58 23.27 -35.42
CA GLU A 219 48.89 24.70 -35.60
C GLU A 219 50.37 25.04 -35.34
N VAL A 220 51.03 24.36 -34.39
CA VAL A 220 52.42 24.64 -34.01
C VAL A 220 53.42 24.04 -35.01
N VAL A 221 53.09 22.90 -35.63
CA VAL A 221 53.96 22.30 -36.66
C VAL A 221 53.15 21.80 -37.87
N PRO A 222 52.75 22.71 -38.78
CA PRO A 222 52.03 22.34 -39.99
C PRO A 222 52.87 21.39 -40.85
N GLY A 223 52.40 20.15 -41.02
CA GLY A 223 53.03 19.16 -41.90
C GLY A 223 54.07 18.23 -41.25
N ALA A 224 54.20 18.21 -39.92
CA ALA A 224 54.99 17.19 -39.21
C ALA A 224 54.16 15.95 -38.84
N TRP A 225 53.43 15.39 -39.80
CA TRP A 225 52.92 14.03 -39.66
C TRP A 225 54.00 13.08 -40.18
N PRO A 226 54.63 12.23 -39.34
CA PRO A 226 55.59 11.25 -39.83
C PRO A 226 54.86 10.27 -40.75
N ALA A 227 55.33 10.16 -42.00
CA ALA A 227 54.82 9.25 -43.03
C ALA A 227 54.98 7.74 -42.69
N THR A 228 55.46 7.42 -41.50
CA THR A 228 55.49 6.07 -40.96
C THR A 228 54.42 5.96 -39.89
N GLY A 229 53.30 5.33 -40.25
CA GLY A 229 52.24 4.99 -39.30
C GLY A 229 52.82 4.26 -38.09
N PHE A 230 52.68 4.88 -36.92
CA PHE A 230 52.88 4.28 -35.60
C PHE A 230 51.74 4.76 -34.69
N PRO A 231 51.43 4.07 -33.59
CA PRO A 231 50.21 3.35 -33.38
C PRO A 231 49.43 4.04 -32.26
N VAL A 232 49.22 5.36 -32.39
CA VAL A 232 48.60 6.13 -31.31
C VAL A 232 47.12 5.72 -31.14
N ALA A 233 46.48 5.32 -32.23
CA ALA A 233 45.15 4.72 -32.21
C ALA A 233 45.13 3.37 -31.46
N ALA A 234 46.20 2.57 -31.51
CA ALA A 234 46.24 1.26 -30.85
C ALA A 234 46.44 1.38 -29.33
N THR A 235 47.19 2.38 -28.86
CA THR A 235 47.32 2.67 -27.43
C THR A 235 46.05 3.27 -26.84
N PHE A 236 45.32 4.08 -27.61
CA PHE A 236 44.05 4.67 -27.18
C PHE A 236 42.92 3.63 -27.11
N PHE A 237 42.81 2.76 -28.12
CA PHE A 237 41.87 1.62 -28.10
C PHE A 237 42.26 0.57 -27.05
N GLY A 238 43.56 0.35 -26.81
CA GLY A 238 44.04 -0.55 -25.76
C GLY A 238 43.66 -0.08 -24.35
N LEU A 239 43.77 1.23 -24.08
CA LEU A 239 43.36 1.83 -22.81
C LEU A 239 41.84 1.79 -22.60
N LEU A 240 41.03 2.00 -23.65
CA LEU A 240 39.57 1.84 -23.58
C LEU A 240 39.16 0.38 -23.34
N SER A 241 39.82 -0.59 -23.96
CA SER A 241 39.53 -2.02 -23.77
C SER A 241 39.85 -2.48 -22.34
N CYS A 242 40.95 -1.98 -21.73
CA CYS A 242 41.27 -2.24 -20.33
C CYS A 242 40.34 -1.55 -19.32
N LEU A 243 39.79 -0.37 -19.63
CA LEU A 243 38.89 0.36 -18.72
C LEU A 243 37.42 -0.09 -18.79
N PHE A 244 36.98 -0.64 -19.94
CA PHE A 244 35.57 -1.01 -20.17
C PHE A 244 35.30 -2.50 -20.36
N GLY A 245 36.33 -3.36 -20.38
CA GLY A 245 36.14 -4.82 -20.49
C GLY A 245 35.48 -5.29 -21.79
N LEU A 246 35.48 -4.46 -22.85
CA LEU A 246 34.94 -4.83 -24.16
C LEU A 246 36.00 -5.63 -24.92
N SER A 247 35.79 -6.95 -24.99
CA SER A 247 36.55 -7.88 -25.82
C SER A 247 36.17 -7.66 -27.30
N ILE A 248 37.14 -7.29 -28.15
CA ILE A 248 36.96 -7.00 -29.59
C ILE A 248 36.95 -8.32 -30.41
N GLY A 249 36.51 -9.43 -29.81
CA GLY A 249 36.44 -10.73 -30.48
C GLY A 249 35.14 -10.92 -31.23
N GLY A 250 34.89 -10.21 -32.34
CA GLY A 250 33.65 -10.50 -33.08
C GLY A 250 33.24 -9.63 -34.27
N LEU A 251 34.13 -8.94 -34.99
CA LEU A 251 33.75 -8.21 -36.23
C LEU A 251 34.77 -8.41 -37.36
N GLY A 252 35.27 -9.64 -37.51
CA GLY A 252 36.30 -10.00 -38.50
C GLY A 252 35.82 -10.84 -39.69
N HIS A 253 34.52 -10.92 -39.99
CA HIS A 253 34.05 -11.77 -41.09
C HIS A 253 32.80 -11.24 -41.81
N LEU A 254 32.90 -10.04 -42.38
CA LEU A 254 31.90 -9.59 -43.35
C LEU A 254 32.44 -8.50 -44.29
N PHE A 255 33.61 -8.71 -44.89
CA PHE A 255 33.99 -8.05 -46.14
C PHE A 255 35.13 -8.84 -46.79
N LEU A 256 34.75 -9.75 -47.69
CA LEU A 256 35.47 -10.14 -48.93
C LEU A 256 34.52 -10.99 -49.77
#